data_AF-A0A0F9WTN5-F1
#
_entry.id   AF-A0A0F9WTN5-F1
#
_cell.length_a   1.000
_cell.length_b   1.000
_cell.length_c   1.000
_cell.angle_alpha   90.00
_cell.angle_beta   90.00
_cell.angle_gamma   90.00
#
_symmetry.space_group_name_H-M   'P 1'
#
loop_
_entity.id
_entity.type
_entity.pdbx_description
1 polymer ?
#
loop_
_entity_poly.entity_id
_entity_poly.type
_entity_poly.pdbx_seq_one_letter_code
_entity_poly.pdbx_strand_id
1 'polypeptide(L)'
;MTQIAIEVENIDYVVCRVCGRGFEILCDNGHLKIHDMTVTQYREKYPGAPTISQKYREKTSGKNHYAWKGRMGRWIPRWREGIFWIQCLECGKRMKRVGYSHLRIHDMTPTQYLEKHPGAPTCCQKSLENVSGKNHCLWNSRRKKGFIARWRRGEFWVECPVPSCEVKLRVLSKHMNIHGIKGEQVKELYPSAQLVCRRSHEIRSEIKIGPNNGMYGQTYKCQEQTKKKIREARKQWYQIHSEANVGPNNPAWKGGVSFEPYGLDWTDPLKQLIRNSDDNICQMCGKVKEENTQRCQELDVHHIDFVKMNCDPSNLITLCRSCHLTVDEDDPEIRKVFYAITAERDNTLAEQHIQNYRPAVLAKAIA
;
A
#
# COMPACT_ATOMS: atom_id res chain seq x y z
N MET A 1 32.03 -35.41 -26.35
CA MET A 1 30.83 -34.85 -25.67
C MET A 1 31.14 -34.74 -24.20
N THR A 2 31.54 -33.56 -23.75
CA THR A 2 31.96 -33.29 -22.37
C THR A 2 30.70 -32.97 -21.57
N GLN A 3 30.27 -33.87 -20.68
CA GLN A 3 29.17 -33.62 -19.76
C GLN A 3 29.59 -32.52 -18.78
N ILE A 4 28.96 -31.36 -18.88
CA ILE A 4 29.04 -30.29 -17.89
C ILE A 4 28.23 -30.74 -16.69
N ALA A 5 28.92 -31.17 -15.62
CA ALA A 5 28.29 -31.38 -14.32
C ALA A 5 27.92 -30.00 -13.76
N ILE A 6 26.62 -29.69 -13.72
CA ILE A 6 26.12 -28.50 -13.04
C ILE A 6 26.19 -28.81 -11.54
N GLU A 7 27.14 -28.17 -10.85
CA GLU A 7 27.15 -28.10 -9.39
C GLU A 7 25.93 -27.28 -8.95
N VAL A 8 24.81 -27.94 -8.70
CA VAL A 8 23.64 -27.30 -8.10
C VAL A 8 24.01 -26.99 -6.66
N GLU A 9 24.17 -25.71 -6.33
CA GLU A 9 24.44 -25.24 -4.98
C GLU A 9 23.46 -25.92 -4.01
N ASN A 10 24.00 -26.51 -2.93
CA ASN A 10 23.25 -27.25 -1.93
C ASN A 10 22.39 -26.30 -1.09
N ILE A 11 21.24 -25.89 -1.61
CA ILE A 11 20.36 -24.94 -0.93
C ILE A 11 19.59 -25.69 0.17
N ASP A 12 19.88 -25.33 1.43
CA ASP A 12 19.24 -25.85 2.63
C ASP A 12 17.77 -25.39 2.76
N TYR A 13 16.85 -26.29 2.38
CA TYR A 13 15.40 -26.11 2.49
C TYR A 13 14.79 -27.16 3.43
N VAL A 14 13.72 -26.77 4.15
CA VAL A 14 12.80 -27.74 4.79
C VAL A 14 11.74 -28.19 3.80
N VAL A 15 11.59 -29.51 3.66
CA VAL A 15 10.59 -30.10 2.76
C VAL A 15 9.28 -30.32 3.51
N CYS A 16 8.18 -29.75 2.99
CA CYS A 16 6.85 -30.00 3.52
C CYS A 16 6.47 -31.47 3.29
N ARG A 17 6.17 -32.23 4.35
CA ARG A 17 5.79 -33.64 4.29
C ARG A 17 4.40 -33.89 3.69
N VAL A 18 3.58 -32.85 3.53
CA VAL A 18 2.26 -32.95 2.89
C VAL A 18 2.36 -32.88 1.37
N CYS A 19 3.23 -32.02 0.82
CA CYS A 19 3.28 -31.75 -0.63
C CYS A 19 4.65 -31.89 -1.30
N GLY A 20 5.71 -32.20 -0.54
CA GLY A 20 7.07 -32.38 -1.06
C GLY A 20 7.79 -31.11 -1.50
N ARG A 21 7.20 -29.91 -1.37
CA ARG A 21 7.85 -28.65 -1.75
C ARG A 21 8.83 -28.18 -0.67
N GLY A 22 9.97 -27.61 -1.10
CA GLY A 22 11.00 -27.03 -0.23
C GLY A 22 10.72 -25.57 0.14
N PHE A 23 10.96 -25.20 1.40
CA PHE A 23 10.78 -23.85 1.95
C PHE A 23 11.91 -23.48 2.91
N GLU A 24 12.17 -22.20 3.13
CA GLU A 24 13.07 -21.77 4.22
C GLU A 24 12.40 -21.90 5.60
N ILE A 25 11.08 -21.66 5.67
CA ILE A 25 10.28 -21.75 6.89
C ILE A 25 8.86 -22.21 6.58
N LEU A 26 8.34 -23.11 7.41
CA LEU A 26 6.93 -23.51 7.46
C LEU A 26 6.26 -22.76 8.61
N CYS A 27 5.30 -21.88 8.30
CA CYS A 27 4.57 -21.09 9.30
C CYS A 27 3.05 -21.14 9.06
N ASP A 28 2.26 -20.90 10.13
CA ASP A 28 0.79 -20.98 10.14
C ASP A 28 0.14 -20.12 9.05
N ASN A 29 0.63 -18.88 8.90
CA ASN A 29 0.10 -17.92 7.94
C ASN A 29 0.77 -18.01 6.56
N GLY A 30 1.71 -18.94 6.38
CA GLY A 30 2.44 -19.16 5.13
C GLY A 30 2.00 -20.44 4.44
N HIS A 31 2.95 -21.31 4.14
CA HIS A 31 2.70 -22.53 3.39
C HIS A 31 1.66 -23.46 4.04
N LEU A 32 1.68 -23.61 5.37
CA LEU A 32 0.79 -24.55 6.05
C LEU A 32 -0.69 -24.17 5.97
N LYS A 33 -0.99 -22.88 5.71
CA LYS A 33 -2.36 -22.42 5.42
C LYS A 33 -2.97 -23.10 4.19
N ILE A 34 -2.16 -23.49 3.21
CA ILE A 34 -2.62 -24.22 2.00
C ILE A 34 -3.16 -25.60 2.39
N HIS A 35 -2.62 -26.19 3.46
CA HIS A 35 -3.03 -27.51 3.97
C HIS A 35 -3.99 -27.42 5.15
N ASP A 36 -4.58 -26.25 5.38
CA ASP A 36 -5.50 -25.95 6.49
C ASP A 36 -5.00 -26.45 7.85
N MET A 37 -3.71 -26.23 8.13
CA MET A 37 -3.10 -26.66 9.39
C MET A 37 -2.14 -25.63 9.97
N THR A 38 -2.00 -25.68 11.28
CA THR A 38 -1.01 -24.92 12.05
C THR A 38 0.31 -25.69 12.13
N VAL A 39 1.40 -25.00 12.48
CA VAL A 39 2.71 -25.58 12.79
C VAL A 39 2.60 -26.60 13.93
N THR A 40 1.73 -26.35 14.92
CA THR A 40 1.47 -27.30 16.01
C THR A 40 0.88 -28.60 15.48
N GLN A 41 -0.22 -28.52 14.71
CA GLN A 41 -0.83 -29.69 14.08
C GLN A 41 0.13 -30.40 13.11
N TYR A 42 0.95 -29.64 12.38
CA TYR A 42 1.97 -30.21 11.50
C TYR A 42 3.04 -31.01 12.28
N ARG A 43 3.49 -30.50 13.44
CA ARG A 43 4.46 -31.21 14.30
C ARG A 43 3.87 -32.44 14.97
N GLU A 44 2.60 -32.38 15.37
CA GLU A 44 1.87 -33.53 15.91
C GLU A 44 1.71 -34.62 14.84
N LYS A 45 1.34 -34.23 13.61
CA LYS A 45 1.17 -35.15 12.49
C LYS A 45 2.49 -35.72 11.95
N TYR A 46 3.56 -34.94 11.98
CA TYR A 46 4.90 -35.33 11.51
C TYR A 46 5.96 -35.09 12.58
N PRO A 47 6.04 -35.95 13.63
CA PRO A 47 7.00 -35.81 14.70
C PRO A 47 8.44 -35.79 14.16
N GLY A 48 9.25 -34.83 14.62
CA GLY A 48 10.64 -34.65 14.21
C GLY A 48 10.85 -33.95 12.86
N ALA A 49 9.80 -33.62 12.11
CA ALA A 49 9.95 -32.86 10.87
C ALA A 49 10.40 -31.41 11.15
N PRO A 50 11.52 -30.94 10.56
CA PRO A 50 11.97 -29.57 10.76
C PRO A 50 10.99 -28.60 10.09
N THR A 51 10.65 -27.51 10.80
CA THR A 51 9.77 -26.45 10.28
C THR A 51 10.55 -25.20 9.85
N ILE A 52 11.87 -25.19 10.02
CA ILE A 52 12.76 -24.06 9.73
C ILE A 52 14.10 -24.63 9.23
N SER A 53 14.63 -24.09 8.13
CA SER A 53 15.94 -24.51 7.61
C SER A 53 17.09 -24.07 8.54
N GLN A 54 18.22 -24.78 8.47
CA GLN A 54 19.39 -24.47 9.28
C GLN A 54 19.93 -23.07 8.95
N LYS A 55 20.01 -22.70 7.67
CA LYS A 55 20.41 -21.38 7.19
C LYS A 55 19.53 -20.27 7.77
N TYR A 56 18.22 -20.47 7.81
CA TYR A 56 17.31 -19.50 8.42
C TYR A 56 17.52 -19.40 9.94
N ARG A 57 17.78 -20.52 10.61
CA ARG A 57 18.11 -20.57 12.04
C ARG A 57 19.40 -19.81 12.35
N GLU A 58 20.44 -19.96 11.54
CA GLU A 58 21.72 -19.26 11.67
C GLU A 58 21.57 -17.74 11.40
N LYS A 59 20.82 -17.37 10.37
CA LYS A 59 20.53 -15.96 10.04
C LYS A 59 19.78 -15.23 11.16
N THR A 60 18.94 -15.95 11.90
CA THR A 60 18.13 -15.38 13.00
C THR A 60 18.84 -15.45 14.35
N SER A 61 19.67 -16.47 14.60
CA SER A 61 20.48 -16.56 15.82
C SER A 61 21.50 -15.42 15.92
N GLY A 62 22.09 -14.99 14.79
CA GLY A 62 22.99 -13.83 14.75
C GLY A 62 22.30 -12.48 14.98
N LYS A 63 21.01 -12.35 14.65
CA LYS A 63 20.26 -11.09 14.80
C LYS A 63 19.71 -10.87 16.20
N ASN A 64 19.50 -11.92 16.98
CA ASN A 64 19.04 -11.80 18.37
C ASN A 64 20.15 -11.40 19.36
N HIS A 65 21.42 -11.34 18.94
CA HIS A 65 22.52 -10.88 19.79
C HIS A 65 22.67 -9.33 19.86
N TYR A 66 21.87 -8.58 19.10
CA TYR A 66 21.75 -7.12 19.25
C TYR A 66 20.60 -6.68 20.18
N ALA A 67 20.07 -7.60 20.99
CA ALA A 67 19.37 -7.22 22.20
C ALA A 67 20.39 -6.68 23.24
N TRP A 68 20.58 -5.36 23.20
CA TRP A 68 20.83 -4.55 24.39
C TRP A 68 22.11 -4.86 25.19
N LYS A 69 23.28 -4.63 24.57
CA LYS A 69 24.50 -4.29 25.34
C LYS A 69 24.81 -2.81 25.19
N GLY A 70 24.39 -2.04 26.19
CA GLY A 70 25.21 -1.02 26.84
C GLY A 70 25.46 0.30 26.11
N ARG A 71 24.59 1.29 26.34
CA ARG A 71 24.98 2.67 26.72
C ARG A 71 23.74 3.44 27.17
N MET A 72 23.38 3.26 28.44
CA MET A 72 22.93 4.31 29.36
C MET A 72 22.49 3.64 30.64
N GLY A 73 23.16 4.01 31.74
CA GLY A 73 22.87 3.50 33.07
C GLY A 73 21.43 3.79 33.47
N ARG A 74 20.85 2.77 34.12
CA ARG A 74 19.82 2.91 35.15
C ARG A 74 18.56 3.68 34.73
N TRP A 75 17.61 2.96 34.14
CA TRP A 75 16.19 3.15 34.48
C TRP A 75 15.57 1.78 34.73
N ILE A 76 15.23 1.49 35.98
CA ILE A 76 14.18 0.52 36.30
C ILE A 76 12.88 1.35 36.32
N PRO A 77 12.07 1.42 35.25
CA PRO A 77 10.69 1.74 35.47
C PRO A 77 10.09 0.50 36.12
N ARG A 78 9.82 0.58 37.43
CA ARG A 78 8.80 -0.27 38.05
C ARG A 78 7.56 -0.05 37.18
N TRP A 79 7.21 -1.02 36.34
CA TRP A 79 6.07 -0.93 35.44
C TRP A 79 4.81 -0.87 36.31
N ARG A 80 4.39 0.35 36.69
CA ARG A 80 3.21 0.57 37.52
C ARG A 80 1.97 0.31 36.67
N GLU A 81 1.13 -0.59 37.16
CA GLU A 81 -0.22 -0.79 36.65
C GLU A 81 -0.99 0.53 36.66
N GLY A 82 -1.80 0.76 35.64
CA GLY A 82 -2.50 2.03 35.41
C GLY A 82 -1.68 3.08 34.65
N ILE A 83 -0.35 3.13 34.83
CA ILE A 83 0.49 4.14 34.15
C ILE A 83 0.88 3.71 32.74
N PHE A 84 1.51 2.54 32.62
CA PHE A 84 2.09 2.08 31.35
C PHE A 84 1.26 1.00 30.67
N TRP A 85 0.51 0.24 31.45
CA TRP A 85 -0.35 -0.85 31.00
C TRP A 85 -1.54 -0.97 31.96
N ILE A 86 -2.59 -1.62 31.49
CA ILE A 86 -3.79 -2.01 32.21
C ILE A 86 -3.98 -3.51 32.02
N GLN A 87 -4.62 -4.16 32.99
CA GLN A 87 -4.96 -5.57 32.89
C GLN A 87 -6.40 -5.72 32.38
N CYS A 88 -6.63 -6.56 31.37
CA CYS A 88 -7.99 -6.96 31.02
C CYS A 88 -8.53 -7.86 32.12
N LEU A 89 -9.62 -7.45 32.76
CA LEU A 89 -10.26 -8.20 33.85
C LEU A 89 -10.91 -9.53 33.41
N GLU A 90 -11.08 -9.79 32.11
CA GLU A 90 -11.59 -11.09 31.61
C GLU A 90 -10.48 -12.15 31.45
N CYS A 91 -9.28 -11.75 31.05
CA CYS A 91 -8.20 -12.71 30.73
C CYS A 91 -6.86 -12.46 31.42
N GLY A 92 -6.77 -11.43 32.24
CA GLY A 92 -5.52 -11.06 32.92
C GLY A 92 -4.42 -10.53 31.99
N LYS A 93 -4.66 -10.36 30.69
CA LYS A 93 -3.63 -9.87 29.74
C LYS A 93 -3.34 -8.40 29.98
N ARG A 94 -2.04 -8.06 30.03
CA ARG A 94 -1.55 -6.68 30.18
C ARG A 94 -1.42 -5.99 28.82
N MET A 95 -2.01 -4.81 28.67
CA MET A 95 -1.97 -4.04 27.43
C MET A 95 -2.06 -2.53 27.66
N LYS A 96 -1.78 -1.72 26.63
CA LYS A 96 -1.89 -0.25 26.73
C LYS A 96 -3.33 0.26 26.65
N ARG A 97 -4.21 -0.48 25.96
CA ARG A 97 -5.62 -0.16 25.77
C ARG A 97 -6.41 -1.45 25.56
N VAL A 98 -7.52 -1.59 26.28
CA VAL A 98 -8.55 -2.61 26.05
C VAL A 98 -9.49 -2.03 24.99
N GLY A 99 -9.21 -2.37 23.73
CA GLY A 99 -9.99 -1.91 22.57
C GLY A 99 -10.87 -3.00 21.97
N TYR A 100 -11.73 -2.62 21.02
CA TYR A 100 -12.61 -3.53 20.28
C TYR A 100 -11.93 -4.82 19.77
N SER A 101 -10.69 -4.72 19.25
CA SER A 101 -9.97 -5.88 18.72
C SER A 101 -9.64 -6.91 19.80
N HIS A 102 -9.38 -6.47 21.03
CA HIS A 102 -9.11 -7.37 22.14
C HIS A 102 -10.42 -7.92 22.72
N LEU A 103 -11.42 -7.06 22.92
CA LEU A 103 -12.71 -7.45 23.50
C LEU A 103 -13.51 -8.43 22.63
N ARG A 104 -13.25 -8.47 21.33
CA ARG A 104 -13.78 -9.48 20.41
C ARG A 104 -13.33 -10.92 20.75
N ILE A 105 -12.24 -11.10 21.50
CA ILE A 105 -11.82 -12.43 22.02
C ILE A 105 -12.76 -12.89 23.15
N HIS A 106 -13.47 -11.95 23.77
CA HIS A 106 -14.40 -12.19 24.88
C HIS A 106 -15.87 -11.98 24.44
N ASP A 107 -16.12 -11.94 23.13
CA ASP A 107 -17.45 -11.71 22.53
C ASP A 107 -18.22 -10.53 23.15
N MET A 108 -17.50 -9.46 23.46
CA MET A 108 -18.09 -8.28 24.09
C MET A 108 -17.67 -6.97 23.42
N THR A 109 -18.53 -5.98 23.54
CA THR A 109 -18.27 -4.59 23.16
C THR A 109 -17.62 -3.82 24.32
N PRO A 110 -16.97 -2.68 24.06
CA PRO A 110 -16.46 -1.82 25.14
C PRO A 110 -17.53 -1.37 26.13
N THR A 111 -18.77 -1.15 25.68
CA THR A 111 -19.89 -0.80 26.57
C THR A 111 -20.21 -1.96 27.51
N GLN A 112 -20.39 -3.18 26.98
CA GLN A 112 -20.62 -4.38 27.80
C GLN A 112 -19.46 -4.66 28.76
N TYR A 113 -18.21 -4.41 28.34
CA TYR A 113 -17.04 -4.55 29.21
C TYR A 113 -17.07 -3.57 30.38
N LEU A 114 -17.47 -2.31 30.15
CA LEU A 114 -17.59 -1.29 31.19
C LEU A 114 -18.80 -1.49 32.09
N GLU A 115 -19.90 -2.01 31.56
CA GLU A 115 -21.08 -2.42 32.34
C GLU A 115 -20.75 -3.60 33.26
N LYS A 116 -20.00 -4.59 32.75
CA LYS A 116 -19.56 -5.76 33.52
C LYS A 116 -18.48 -5.41 34.54
N HIS A 117 -17.60 -4.45 34.24
CA HIS A 117 -16.54 -3.98 35.12
C HIS A 117 -16.59 -2.45 35.32
N PRO A 118 -17.52 -1.96 36.16
CA PRO A 118 -17.63 -0.54 36.43
C PRO A 118 -16.31 0.04 36.98
N GLY A 119 -15.81 1.11 36.37
CA GLY A 119 -14.56 1.77 36.77
C GLY A 119 -13.28 1.16 36.20
N ALA A 120 -13.36 0.08 35.41
CA ALA A 120 -12.18 -0.50 34.77
C ALA A 120 -11.53 0.49 33.78
N PRO A 121 -10.21 0.75 33.89
CA PRO A 121 -9.54 1.62 32.94
C PRO A 121 -9.46 0.95 31.57
N THR A 122 -9.97 1.60 30.52
CA THR A 122 -9.88 1.08 29.14
C THR A 122 -8.57 1.46 28.45
N CYS A 123 -7.79 2.35 29.05
CA CYS A 123 -6.52 2.85 28.52
C CYS A 123 -5.56 3.19 29.67
N CYS A 124 -4.26 2.96 29.49
CA CYS A 124 -3.27 3.38 30.49
C CYS A 124 -3.06 4.91 30.46
N GLN A 125 -2.65 5.49 31.60
CA GLN A 125 -2.45 6.92 31.79
C GLN A 125 -1.51 7.52 30.74
N LYS A 126 -0.40 6.84 30.41
CA LYS A 126 0.54 7.33 29.39
C LYS A 126 -0.11 7.45 28.02
N SER A 127 -1.01 6.53 27.69
CA SER A 127 -1.75 6.59 26.42
C SER A 127 -2.80 7.70 26.45
N LEU A 128 -3.39 8.02 27.61
CA LEU A 128 -4.27 9.18 27.79
C LEU A 128 -3.49 10.49 27.65
N GLU A 129 -2.32 10.63 28.29
CA GLU A 129 -1.42 11.78 28.18
C GLU A 129 -0.98 12.04 26.72
N ASN A 130 -0.69 10.98 25.96
CA ASN A 130 -0.33 11.09 24.55
C ASN A 130 -1.49 11.54 23.65
N VAL A 131 -2.74 11.37 24.11
CA VAL A 131 -3.93 11.86 23.42
C VAL A 131 -4.25 13.29 23.85
N SER A 132 -4.12 13.63 25.14
CA SER A 132 -4.39 14.99 25.65
C SER A 132 -3.30 16.00 25.28
N GLY A 133 -2.04 15.59 25.16
CA GLY A 133 -0.92 16.44 24.74
C GLY A 133 -0.91 16.77 23.24
N LYS A 134 -1.82 16.19 22.45
CA LYS A 134 -2.10 16.62 21.08
C LYS A 134 -3.31 17.53 21.13
N ASN A 135 -3.08 18.84 21.00
CA ASN A 135 -4.14 19.84 20.82
C ASN A 135 -5.30 19.26 20.02
N HIS A 136 -6.50 19.35 20.61
CA HIS A 136 -7.74 18.68 20.21
C HIS A 136 -8.28 19.07 18.81
N CYS A 137 -7.45 19.69 17.97
CA CYS A 137 -7.75 20.07 16.59
C CYS A 137 -6.62 19.79 15.59
N LEU A 138 -5.68 18.89 15.88
CA LEU A 138 -4.69 18.45 14.88
C LEU A 138 -5.11 17.11 14.25
N TRP A 139 -5.90 17.30 13.20
CA TRP A 139 -6.38 16.34 12.23
C TRP A 139 -5.27 15.40 11.73
N ASN A 140 -5.29 14.13 12.15
CA ASN A 140 -4.39 13.10 11.63
C ASN A 140 -5.19 12.09 10.80
N SER A 141 -4.94 12.07 9.50
CA SER A 141 -5.78 11.54 8.42
C SER A 141 -5.94 10.02 8.36
N ARG A 142 -5.59 9.26 9.42
CA ARG A 142 -5.45 7.80 9.33
C ARG A 142 -6.30 6.94 10.27
N ARG A 143 -7.19 7.49 11.11
CA ARG A 143 -8.07 6.64 11.96
C ARG A 143 -9.50 7.16 12.05
N LYS A 144 -10.38 6.64 11.18
CA LYS A 144 -11.84 6.83 11.19
C LYS A 144 -12.50 5.95 12.27
N LYS A 145 -12.45 6.33 13.55
CA LYS A 145 -13.23 5.65 14.61
C LYS A 145 -13.87 6.71 15.51
N GLY A 146 -15.18 6.90 15.37
CA GLY A 146 -15.95 7.83 16.21
C GLY A 146 -17.20 8.45 15.58
N PHE A 147 -17.49 8.18 14.30
CA PHE A 147 -18.68 8.72 13.63
C PHE A 147 -19.78 7.65 13.52
N ILE A 148 -21.01 8.03 13.90
CA ILE A 148 -22.22 7.27 13.58
C ILE A 148 -22.79 7.87 12.30
N ALA A 149 -22.84 7.08 11.23
CA ALA A 149 -23.51 7.47 9.99
C ALA A 149 -24.93 6.87 9.99
N ARG A 150 -25.94 7.70 9.70
CA ARG A 150 -27.33 7.24 9.57
C ARG A 150 -27.97 7.81 8.31
N TRP A 151 -28.84 7.00 7.71
CA TRP A 151 -29.66 7.37 6.56
C TRP A 151 -31.09 7.62 7.06
N ARG A 152 -31.64 8.81 6.82
CA ARG A 152 -33.06 9.12 7.08
C ARG A 152 -33.57 10.07 6.00
N ARG A 153 -34.75 9.74 5.43
CA ARG A 153 -35.50 10.60 4.49
C ARG A 153 -34.67 11.16 3.32
N GLY A 154 -33.85 10.33 2.67
CA GLY A 154 -33.06 10.76 1.51
C GLY A 154 -31.78 11.53 1.83
N GLU A 155 -31.45 11.73 3.11
CA GLU A 155 -30.26 12.48 3.53
C GLU A 155 -29.28 11.63 4.35
N PHE A 156 -27.98 11.89 4.15
CA PHE A 156 -26.87 11.22 4.82
C PHE A 156 -26.32 12.09 5.96
N TRP A 157 -26.42 11.60 7.20
CA TRP A 157 -25.99 12.32 8.40
C TRP A 157 -24.72 11.70 9.00
N VAL A 158 -23.79 12.55 9.44
CA VAL A 158 -22.60 12.18 10.21
C VAL A 158 -22.57 13.02 11.48
N GLU A 159 -22.84 12.41 12.62
CA GLU A 159 -22.86 13.11 13.91
C GLU A 159 -21.47 13.09 14.57
N CYS A 160 -21.01 14.27 15.00
CA CYS A 160 -19.83 14.44 15.84
C CYS A 160 -20.29 14.49 17.30
N PRO A 161 -19.76 13.65 18.21
CA PRO A 161 -20.24 13.56 19.59
C PRO A 161 -19.85 14.75 20.50
N VAL A 162 -19.23 15.80 19.94
CA VAL A 162 -18.83 17.00 20.69
C VAL A 162 -19.90 18.08 20.51
N PRO A 163 -20.60 18.52 21.58
CA PRO A 163 -21.75 19.43 21.49
C PRO A 163 -21.49 20.80 20.83
N SER A 164 -20.22 21.19 20.68
CA SER A 164 -19.79 22.47 20.09
C SER A 164 -19.09 22.34 18.73
N CYS A 165 -19.10 21.16 18.10
CA CYS A 165 -18.33 20.89 16.89
C CYS A 165 -19.20 20.97 15.62
N GLU A 166 -19.26 22.14 14.99
CA GLU A 166 -19.73 22.28 13.61
C GLU A 166 -18.60 21.93 12.62
N VAL A 167 -18.42 20.64 12.31
CA VAL A 167 -17.54 20.23 11.20
C VAL A 167 -18.29 19.28 10.28
N LYS A 168 -18.89 19.87 9.23
CA LYS A 168 -19.33 19.16 8.03
C LYS A 168 -18.19 19.18 7.00
N LEU A 169 -18.19 18.22 6.06
CA LEU A 169 -17.46 18.26 4.78
C LEU A 169 -16.00 17.77 4.75
N ARG A 170 -15.83 16.45 4.80
CA ARG A 170 -14.74 15.79 4.03
C ARG A 170 -15.15 14.53 3.27
N VAL A 171 -16.32 13.99 3.59
CA VAL A 171 -16.89 12.82 2.89
C VAL A 171 -17.52 13.23 1.54
N LEU A 172 -18.02 14.46 1.43
CA LEU A 172 -18.72 14.94 0.23
C LEU A 172 -17.83 15.04 -1.01
N SER A 173 -16.60 15.55 -0.89
CA SER A 173 -15.72 15.78 -2.05
C SER A 173 -15.30 14.48 -2.77
N LYS A 174 -15.09 13.39 -2.03
CA LYS A 174 -14.76 12.09 -2.63
C LYS A 174 -15.99 11.43 -3.28
N HIS A 175 -17.18 11.65 -2.69
CA HIS A 175 -18.45 11.17 -3.23
C HIS A 175 -18.87 11.93 -4.50
N MET A 176 -18.63 13.24 -4.55
CA MET A 176 -18.95 14.09 -5.71
C MET A 176 -18.14 13.73 -6.97
N ASN A 177 -16.86 13.40 -6.81
CA ASN A 177 -16.03 12.92 -7.93
C ASN A 177 -16.48 11.54 -8.44
N ILE A 178 -17.03 10.69 -7.56
CA ILE A 178 -17.57 9.38 -7.96
C ILE A 178 -18.85 9.54 -8.79
N HIS A 179 -19.63 10.59 -8.55
CA HIS A 179 -20.89 10.85 -9.24
C HIS A 179 -20.80 11.88 -10.37
N GLY A 180 -19.59 12.31 -10.76
CA GLY A 180 -19.40 13.25 -11.87
C GLY A 180 -20.01 14.64 -11.66
N ILE A 181 -20.35 14.99 -10.42
CA ILE A 181 -21.01 16.27 -10.10
C ILE A 181 -19.94 17.36 -10.09
N LYS A 182 -20.01 18.28 -11.05
CA LYS A 182 -19.10 19.43 -11.12
C LYS A 182 -19.42 20.42 -10.00
N GLY A 183 -18.39 21.14 -9.53
CA GLY A 183 -18.51 22.05 -8.38
C GLY A 183 -19.60 23.12 -8.51
N GLU A 184 -19.96 23.50 -9.74
CA GLU A 184 -21.03 24.46 -10.05
C GLU A 184 -22.43 23.92 -9.72
N GLN A 185 -22.68 22.65 -10.01
CA GLN A 185 -23.98 21.97 -9.77
C GLN A 185 -24.26 21.76 -8.27
N VAL A 186 -23.24 21.86 -7.43
CA VAL A 186 -23.34 21.67 -5.97
C VAL A 186 -24.14 22.80 -5.31
N LYS A 187 -24.04 24.03 -5.83
CA LYS A 187 -24.79 25.18 -5.28
C LYS A 187 -26.29 25.09 -5.57
N GLU A 188 -26.67 24.54 -6.72
CA GLU A 188 -28.08 24.30 -7.05
C GLU A 188 -28.69 23.18 -6.21
N LEU A 189 -27.97 22.06 -6.07
CA LEU A 189 -28.46 20.90 -5.32
C LEU A 189 -28.46 21.13 -3.80
N TYR A 190 -27.55 21.96 -3.30
CA TYR A 190 -27.42 22.25 -1.87
C TYR A 190 -27.16 23.74 -1.61
N PRO A 191 -28.18 24.60 -1.68
CA PRO A 191 -28.04 26.06 -1.52
C PRO A 191 -27.45 26.49 -0.18
N SER A 192 -27.60 25.65 0.86
CA SER A 192 -27.05 25.87 2.21
C SER A 192 -25.64 25.30 2.43
N ALA A 193 -25.08 24.57 1.46
CA ALA A 193 -23.74 24.01 1.59
C ALA A 193 -22.67 25.09 1.38
N GLN A 194 -22.06 25.55 2.46
CA GLN A 194 -20.83 26.35 2.38
C GLN A 194 -19.70 25.45 1.87
N LEU A 195 -19.37 25.57 0.58
CA LEU A 195 -18.10 25.09 0.02
C LEU A 195 -16.97 25.59 0.93
N VAL A 196 -16.06 24.68 1.34
CA VAL A 196 -14.93 25.00 2.23
C VAL A 196 -14.31 26.31 1.75
N CYS A 197 -14.53 27.35 2.55
CA CYS A 197 -14.33 28.72 2.13
C CYS A 197 -12.89 28.87 1.64
N ARG A 198 -12.68 29.56 0.51
CA ARG A 198 -11.36 29.99 0.03
C ARG A 198 -10.51 30.55 1.19
N ARG A 199 -11.19 31.21 2.13
CA ARG A 199 -10.71 31.71 3.41
C ARG A 199 -10.01 30.67 4.29
N SER A 200 -10.40 29.39 4.31
CA SER A 200 -9.69 28.36 5.09
C SER A 200 -8.33 27.98 4.48
N HIS A 201 -8.22 28.02 3.14
CA HIS A 201 -6.95 27.83 2.45
C HIS A 201 -6.09 29.10 2.55
N GLU A 202 -6.70 30.28 2.40
CA GLU A 202 -6.08 31.59 2.60
C GLU A 202 -5.58 31.76 4.04
N ILE A 203 -6.38 31.44 5.05
CA ILE A 203 -5.97 31.43 6.47
C ILE A 203 -4.80 30.45 6.69
N ARG A 204 -4.81 29.27 6.07
CA ARG A 204 -3.67 28.32 6.19
C ARG A 204 -2.42 28.81 5.49
N SER A 205 -2.55 29.52 4.37
CA SER A 205 -1.41 30.21 3.77
C SER A 205 -0.97 31.37 4.66
N GLU A 206 -1.85 32.26 5.11
CA GLU A 206 -1.54 33.38 6.00
C GLU A 206 -0.92 32.94 7.33
N ILE A 207 -1.31 31.80 7.90
CA ILE A 207 -0.65 31.24 9.09
C ILE A 207 0.77 30.75 8.77
N LYS A 208 1.05 30.34 7.52
CA LYS A 208 2.38 29.89 7.08
C LYS A 208 3.27 31.00 6.54
N ILE A 209 2.71 32.04 5.95
CA ILE A 209 3.44 33.12 5.28
C ILE A 209 3.06 34.51 5.79
N GLY A 210 2.35 34.63 6.92
CA GLY A 210 1.96 35.89 7.53
C GLY A 210 2.57 36.10 8.92
N PRO A 211 2.40 37.30 9.50
CA PRO A 211 3.10 37.76 10.70
C PRO A 211 2.92 36.93 11.97
N ASN A 212 1.88 36.08 12.01
CA ASN A 212 1.65 35.16 13.12
C ASN A 212 2.47 33.85 13.01
N ASN A 213 3.16 33.60 11.89
CA ASN A 213 4.18 32.56 11.84
C ASN A 213 5.42 33.06 12.58
N GLY A 214 5.91 32.34 13.59
CA GLY A 214 7.16 32.67 14.27
C GLY A 214 8.39 32.75 13.34
N MET A 215 8.27 32.24 12.12
CA MET A 215 9.27 32.31 11.05
C MET A 215 9.03 33.45 10.05
N TYR A 216 7.93 34.21 10.15
CA TYR A 216 7.64 35.33 9.24
C TYR A 216 8.58 36.51 9.49
N GLY A 217 9.09 37.10 8.41
CA GLY A 217 10.08 38.18 8.49
C GLY A 217 11.47 37.73 8.96
N GLN A 218 11.62 36.51 9.49
CA GLN A 218 12.92 35.91 9.70
C GLN A 218 13.47 35.46 8.36
N THR A 219 14.33 36.28 7.73
CA THR A 219 15.24 35.77 6.71
C THR A 219 16.11 34.73 7.40
N TYR A 220 15.73 33.46 7.28
CA TYR A 220 16.55 32.36 7.75
C TYR A 220 17.84 32.46 6.94
N LYS A 221 18.85 33.12 7.49
CA LYS A 221 20.24 32.95 7.08
C LYS A 221 20.54 31.51 7.45
N CYS A 222 20.04 30.59 6.63
CA CYS A 222 20.41 29.19 6.69
C CYS A 222 21.92 29.23 6.55
N GLN A 223 22.59 29.10 7.70
CA GLN A 223 24.04 29.18 7.75
C GLN A 223 24.54 28.21 6.70
N GLU A 224 25.51 28.64 5.90
CA GLU A 224 25.97 27.85 4.75
C GLU A 224 26.37 26.42 5.17
N GLN A 225 26.80 26.26 6.42
CA GLN A 225 27.02 24.97 7.10
C GLN A 225 25.78 24.06 7.14
N THR A 226 24.58 24.59 7.41
CA THR A 226 23.32 23.83 7.43
C THR A 226 22.93 23.38 6.03
N LYS A 227 23.05 24.26 5.01
CA LYS A 227 22.82 23.88 3.61
C LYS A 227 23.78 22.78 3.15
N LYS A 228 25.05 22.90 3.54
CA LYS A 228 26.09 21.89 3.27
C LYS A 228 25.71 20.54 3.87
N LYS A 229 25.31 20.51 5.16
CA LYS A 229 24.84 19.27 5.83
C LYS A 229 23.64 18.63 5.12
N ILE A 230 22.65 19.43 4.70
CA ILE A 230 21.48 18.92 3.95
C ILE A 230 21.92 18.34 2.60
N ARG A 231 22.81 19.01 1.87
CA ARG A 231 23.33 18.53 0.59
C ARG A 231 24.11 17.22 0.74
N GLU A 232 24.95 17.11 1.76
CA GLU A 232 25.72 15.91 2.07
C GLU A 232 24.82 14.74 2.46
N ALA A 233 23.85 14.97 3.34
CA ALA A 233 22.86 13.95 3.71
C ALA A 233 22.07 13.46 2.49
N ARG A 234 21.70 14.37 1.58
CA ARG A 234 20.99 14.01 0.34
C ARG A 234 21.88 13.20 -0.61
N LYS A 235 23.17 13.54 -0.74
CA LYS A 235 24.14 12.75 -1.52
C LYS A 235 24.27 11.33 -0.95
N GLN A 236 24.43 11.20 0.36
CA GLN A 236 24.51 9.89 1.04
C GLN A 236 23.23 9.08 0.84
N TRP A 237 22.07 9.72 0.99
CA TRP A 237 20.78 9.06 0.75
C TRP A 237 20.67 8.55 -0.69
N TYR A 238 21.05 9.36 -1.68
CA TYR A 238 21.05 8.95 -3.10
C TYR A 238 21.98 7.79 -3.36
N GLN A 239 23.19 7.78 -2.78
CA GLN A 239 24.14 6.68 -2.94
C GLN A 239 23.56 5.35 -2.42
N ILE A 240 23.03 5.37 -1.19
CA ILE A 240 22.43 4.18 -0.56
C ILE A 240 21.21 3.69 -1.35
N HIS A 241 20.36 4.61 -1.81
CA HIS A 241 19.14 4.25 -2.54
C HIS A 241 19.42 3.87 -3.99
N SER A 242 20.45 4.40 -4.65
CA SER A 242 20.80 3.97 -6.00
C SER A 242 21.30 2.55 -5.99
N GLU A 243 22.15 2.17 -5.02
CA GLU A 243 22.65 0.81 -4.87
C GLU A 243 21.56 -0.22 -4.53
N ALA A 244 20.55 0.20 -3.75
CA ALA A 244 19.41 -0.65 -3.40
C ALA A 244 18.40 -0.82 -4.55
N ASN A 245 18.39 0.07 -5.54
CA ASN A 245 17.41 0.07 -6.64
C ASN A 245 17.98 -0.42 -7.97
N VAL A 246 19.20 -0.94 -8.00
CA VAL A 246 19.84 -1.51 -9.20
C VAL A 246 20.04 -3.02 -9.07
N GLY A 247 19.84 -3.72 -10.19
CA GLY A 247 20.14 -5.15 -10.31
C GLY A 247 19.46 -5.99 -9.23
N PRO A 248 20.13 -7.03 -8.69
CA PRO A 248 19.56 -7.98 -7.73
C PRO A 248 18.99 -7.42 -6.45
N ASN A 249 19.41 -6.21 -6.06
CA ASN A 249 18.93 -5.60 -4.83
C ASN A 249 17.55 -4.95 -5.00
N ASN A 250 17.14 -4.66 -6.24
CA ASN A 250 15.82 -4.12 -6.51
C ASN A 250 14.77 -5.23 -6.42
N PRO A 251 13.74 -5.13 -5.56
CA PRO A 251 12.68 -6.13 -5.46
C PRO A 251 11.92 -6.39 -6.77
N ALA A 252 11.94 -5.44 -7.70
CA ALA A 252 11.36 -5.58 -9.04
C ALA A 252 12.31 -6.20 -10.07
N TRP A 253 13.55 -6.54 -9.70
CA TRP A 253 14.51 -7.17 -10.61
C TRP A 253 14.14 -8.63 -10.87
N LYS A 254 13.72 -8.91 -12.10
CA LYS A 254 13.37 -10.25 -12.57
C LYS A 254 14.57 -10.93 -13.23
N GLY A 255 15.73 -10.98 -12.57
CA GLY A 255 16.90 -11.72 -13.10
C GLY A 255 17.51 -11.14 -14.38
N GLY A 256 17.30 -9.86 -14.68
CA GLY A 256 17.87 -9.23 -15.86
C GLY A 256 17.06 -9.43 -17.15
N VAL A 257 15.81 -9.90 -17.07
CA VAL A 257 14.89 -10.00 -18.23
C VAL A 257 14.83 -8.72 -19.05
N SER A 258 14.99 -7.53 -18.43
CA SER A 258 15.06 -6.26 -19.16
C SER A 258 16.23 -6.15 -20.17
N PHE A 259 17.33 -6.87 -19.94
CA PHE A 259 18.52 -6.90 -20.80
C PHE A 259 18.46 -7.93 -21.91
N GLU A 260 17.45 -8.81 -21.93
CA GLU A 260 17.24 -9.72 -23.04
C GLU A 260 17.05 -8.91 -24.34
N PRO A 261 17.78 -9.26 -25.41
CA PRO A 261 17.70 -8.55 -26.67
C PRO A 261 16.30 -8.67 -27.26
N TYR A 262 15.85 -7.61 -27.92
CA TYR A 262 14.67 -7.68 -28.78
C TYR A 262 15.06 -8.27 -30.14
N GLY A 263 14.08 -8.77 -30.89
CA GLY A 263 14.29 -9.17 -32.28
C GLY A 263 14.82 -8.01 -33.14
N LEU A 264 15.54 -8.33 -34.22
CA LEU A 264 16.06 -7.31 -35.17
C LEU A 264 14.94 -6.45 -35.76
N ASP A 265 13.72 -6.99 -35.83
CA ASP A 265 12.53 -6.33 -36.36
C ASP A 265 11.90 -5.33 -35.38
N TRP A 266 12.33 -5.29 -34.11
CA TRP A 266 11.84 -4.36 -33.08
C TRP A 266 12.32 -2.91 -33.29
N THR A 267 11.94 -2.35 -34.42
CA THR A 267 12.36 -1.05 -34.93
C THR A 267 11.30 0.03 -34.65
N ASP A 268 11.70 1.30 -34.66
CA ASP A 268 10.75 2.40 -34.47
C ASP A 268 9.68 2.50 -35.57
N PRO A 269 9.97 2.20 -36.86
CA PRO A 269 8.94 2.06 -37.89
C PRO A 269 7.87 1.01 -37.55
N LEU A 270 8.25 -0.16 -37.02
CA LEU A 270 7.30 -1.18 -36.58
C LEU A 270 6.41 -0.64 -35.45
N LYS A 271 7.01 -0.02 -34.42
CA LYS A 271 6.22 0.56 -33.32
C LYS A 271 5.25 1.64 -33.80
N GLN A 272 5.69 2.47 -34.75
CA GLN A 272 4.82 3.50 -35.34
C GLN A 272 3.67 2.89 -36.15
N LEU A 273 3.92 1.80 -36.88
CA LEU A 273 2.88 1.06 -37.59
C LEU A 273 1.80 0.56 -36.63
N ILE A 274 2.18 -0.07 -35.51
CA ILE A 274 1.24 -0.59 -34.51
C ILE A 274 0.45 0.53 -33.82
N ARG A 275 1.10 1.65 -33.49
CA ARG A 275 0.39 2.81 -32.93
C ARG A 275 -0.61 3.39 -33.92
N ASN A 276 -0.26 3.45 -35.20
CA ASN A 276 -1.15 3.97 -36.23
C ASN A 276 -2.32 3.00 -36.49
N SER A 277 -2.10 1.67 -36.44
CA SER A 277 -3.19 0.69 -36.58
C SER A 277 -4.20 0.76 -35.42
N ASP A 278 -3.70 1.12 -34.24
CA ASP A 278 -4.48 1.23 -33.01
C ASP A 278 -5.01 2.67 -32.79
N ASP A 279 -4.98 3.52 -33.83
CA ASP A 279 -5.42 4.93 -33.83
C ASP A 279 -4.77 5.81 -32.74
N ASN A 280 -3.57 5.45 -32.27
CA ASN A 280 -2.91 6.05 -31.12
C ASN A 280 -3.81 6.02 -29.86
N ILE A 281 -4.58 4.94 -29.69
CA ILE A 281 -5.45 4.66 -28.55
C ILE A 281 -4.91 3.46 -27.79
N CYS A 282 -4.83 3.58 -26.46
CA CYS A 282 -4.51 2.45 -25.59
C CYS A 282 -5.61 1.39 -25.69
N GLN A 283 -5.28 0.22 -26.20
CA GLN A 283 -6.25 -0.85 -26.45
C GLN A 283 -6.82 -1.47 -25.15
N MET A 284 -6.17 -1.25 -24.00
CA MET A 284 -6.66 -1.76 -22.71
C MET A 284 -7.62 -0.80 -21.99
N CYS A 285 -7.42 0.51 -22.07
CA CYS A 285 -8.23 1.48 -21.31
C CYS A 285 -8.93 2.53 -22.18
N GLY A 286 -8.61 2.62 -23.46
CA GLY A 286 -9.19 3.57 -24.41
C GLY A 286 -8.64 5.00 -24.31
N LYS A 287 -7.57 5.23 -23.53
CA LYS A 287 -6.93 6.55 -23.46
C LYS A 287 -6.24 6.88 -24.78
N VAL A 288 -6.50 8.06 -25.31
CA VAL A 288 -5.80 8.60 -26.48
C VAL A 288 -4.42 9.13 -26.09
N LYS A 289 -3.52 9.25 -27.06
CA LYS A 289 -2.15 9.76 -26.88
C LYS A 289 -2.09 11.10 -26.14
N GLU A 290 -3.00 12.03 -26.43
CA GLU A 290 -3.06 13.37 -25.85
C GLU A 290 -3.42 13.35 -24.35
N GLU A 291 -4.15 12.34 -23.91
CA GLU A 291 -4.49 12.12 -22.49
C GLU A 291 -3.35 11.46 -21.71
N ASN A 292 -2.28 11.04 -22.39
CA ASN A 292 -1.09 10.49 -21.74
C ASN A 292 -0.28 11.63 -21.13
N THR A 293 -0.70 12.12 -19.96
CA THR A 293 -0.08 13.26 -19.26
C THR A 293 1.31 12.95 -18.68
N GLN A 294 1.84 11.75 -18.90
CA GLN A 294 3.18 11.38 -18.44
C GLN A 294 4.24 11.96 -19.38
N ARG A 295 5.50 12.04 -18.92
CA ARG A 295 6.62 12.59 -19.72
C ARG A 295 6.85 11.88 -21.07
N CYS A 296 6.21 10.74 -21.30
CA CYS A 296 6.23 10.02 -22.57
C CYS A 296 4.99 10.43 -23.37
N GLN A 297 5.19 11.23 -24.41
CA GLN A 297 4.12 11.70 -25.29
C GLN A 297 3.54 10.60 -26.18
N GLU A 298 4.23 9.46 -26.32
CA GLU A 298 3.78 8.33 -27.12
C GLU A 298 3.27 7.18 -26.25
N LEU A 299 2.38 6.37 -26.81
CA LEU A 299 1.97 5.12 -26.22
C LEU A 299 3.06 4.05 -26.41
N ASP A 300 3.19 3.17 -25.43
CA ASP A 300 4.13 2.05 -25.46
C ASP A 300 3.56 0.93 -26.34
N VAL A 301 4.42 0.16 -27.01
CA VAL A 301 4.02 -1.05 -27.75
C VAL A 301 4.47 -2.27 -26.96
N HIS A 302 3.54 -3.17 -26.68
CA HIS A 302 3.74 -4.34 -25.83
C HIS A 302 3.57 -5.64 -26.63
N HIS A 303 4.28 -6.70 -26.25
CA HIS A 303 4.13 -8.04 -26.84
C HIS A 303 3.02 -8.80 -26.11
N ILE A 304 2.02 -9.29 -26.82
CA ILE A 304 0.85 -9.97 -26.23
C ILE A 304 1.27 -11.27 -25.55
N ASP A 305 2.15 -12.05 -26.18
CA ASP A 305 2.69 -13.30 -25.66
C ASP A 305 3.86 -13.15 -24.65
N PHE A 306 4.29 -11.92 -24.37
CA PHE A 306 5.46 -11.58 -23.54
C PHE A 306 6.80 -12.12 -24.07
N VAL A 307 6.88 -12.55 -25.34
CA VAL A 307 8.10 -13.03 -25.98
C VAL A 307 8.71 -11.90 -26.83
N LYS A 308 9.78 -11.27 -26.33
CA LYS A 308 10.45 -10.12 -26.98
C LYS A 308 10.99 -10.36 -28.40
N MET A 309 11.14 -11.63 -28.77
CA MET A 309 11.61 -12.04 -30.10
C MET A 309 10.46 -12.16 -31.11
N ASN A 310 9.20 -12.20 -30.66
CA ASN A 310 8.04 -12.34 -31.51
C ASN A 310 7.50 -10.96 -31.94
N CYS A 311 8.14 -10.37 -32.96
CA CYS A 311 7.78 -9.07 -33.51
C CYS A 311 6.66 -9.11 -34.56
N ASP A 312 5.87 -10.19 -34.64
CA ASP A 312 4.71 -10.25 -35.54
C ASP A 312 3.72 -9.13 -35.18
N PRO A 313 3.27 -8.28 -36.13
CA PRO A 313 2.33 -7.20 -35.86
C PRO A 313 1.05 -7.62 -35.12
N SER A 314 0.56 -8.85 -35.34
CA SER A 314 -0.61 -9.40 -34.63
C SER A 314 -0.34 -9.70 -33.15
N ASN A 315 0.92 -9.91 -32.78
CA ASN A 315 1.36 -10.10 -31.40
C ASN A 315 1.67 -8.76 -30.69
N LEU A 316 1.43 -7.61 -31.32
CA LEU A 316 1.77 -6.30 -30.77
C LEU A 316 0.53 -5.46 -30.47
N ILE A 317 0.58 -4.73 -29.37
CA ILE A 317 -0.54 -3.91 -28.89
C ILE A 317 -0.09 -2.58 -28.32
N THR A 318 -0.82 -1.52 -28.64
CA THR A 318 -0.56 -0.16 -28.15
C THR A 318 -1.19 0.05 -26.77
N LEU A 319 -0.38 0.43 -25.78
CA LEU A 319 -0.79 0.64 -24.40
C LEU A 319 -0.32 2.01 -23.86
N CYS A 320 -1.14 2.64 -23.02
CA CYS A 320 -0.67 3.77 -22.23
C CYS A 320 0.28 3.31 -21.13
N ARG A 321 1.12 4.22 -20.63
CA ARG A 321 2.19 3.89 -19.67
C ARG A 321 1.67 3.18 -18.42
N SER A 322 0.52 3.60 -17.89
CA SER A 322 -0.06 2.93 -16.72
C SER A 322 -0.47 1.49 -17.03
N CYS A 323 -1.12 1.26 -18.18
CA CYS A 323 -1.53 -0.08 -18.60
C CYS A 323 -0.32 -0.97 -18.90
N HIS A 324 0.71 -0.43 -19.56
CA HIS A 324 1.95 -1.16 -19.84
C HIS A 324 2.61 -1.67 -18.54
N LEU A 325 2.75 -0.80 -17.54
CA LEU A 325 3.31 -1.20 -16.24
C LEU A 325 2.44 -2.24 -15.53
N THR A 326 1.12 -2.13 -15.65
CA THR A 326 0.17 -3.09 -15.07
C THR A 326 0.28 -4.47 -15.71
N VAL A 327 0.41 -4.57 -17.04
CA VAL A 327 0.53 -5.89 -17.72
C VAL A 327 1.91 -6.53 -17.53
N ASP A 328 2.95 -5.73 -17.31
CA ASP A 328 4.30 -6.22 -16.96
C ASP A 328 4.33 -6.89 -15.57
N GLU A 329 3.36 -6.62 -14.70
CA GLU A 329 3.23 -7.33 -13.44
C GLU A 329 2.86 -8.80 -13.70
N ASP A 330 3.55 -9.74 -13.06
CA ASP A 330 3.31 -11.18 -13.21
C ASP A 330 2.06 -11.61 -12.41
N ASP A 331 0.96 -10.86 -12.56
CA ASP A 331 -0.34 -11.12 -11.94
C ASP A 331 -1.20 -11.96 -12.91
N PRO A 332 -1.52 -13.22 -12.55
CA PRO A 332 -2.33 -14.10 -13.40
C PRO A 332 -3.70 -13.54 -13.77
N GLU A 333 -4.34 -12.76 -12.89
CA GLU A 333 -5.66 -12.20 -13.15
C GLU A 333 -5.59 -11.03 -14.13
N ILE A 334 -4.54 -10.22 -14.05
CA ILE A 334 -4.30 -9.15 -15.03
C ILE A 334 -4.02 -9.76 -16.40
N ARG A 335 -3.19 -10.81 -16.48
CA ARG A 335 -2.91 -11.51 -17.73
C ARG A 335 -4.16 -12.12 -18.35
N LYS A 336 -5.05 -12.73 -17.57
CA LYS A 336 -6.33 -13.25 -18.08
C LYS A 336 -7.17 -12.16 -18.74
N VAL A 337 -7.29 -10.99 -18.10
CA VAL A 337 -8.05 -9.87 -18.66
C VAL A 337 -7.37 -9.32 -19.91
N PHE A 338 -6.05 -9.20 -19.87
CA PHE A 338 -5.27 -8.75 -21.02
C PHE A 338 -5.47 -9.69 -22.23
N TYR A 339 -5.37 -11.01 -22.04
CA TYR A 339 -5.63 -11.99 -23.10
C TYR A 339 -7.07 -11.98 -23.61
N ALA A 340 -8.06 -11.71 -22.74
CA ALA A 340 -9.45 -11.56 -23.17
C ALA A 340 -9.60 -10.34 -24.10
N ILE A 341 -9.02 -9.19 -23.72
CA ILE A 341 -9.05 -7.96 -24.54
C ILE A 341 -8.37 -8.20 -25.90
N THR A 342 -7.23 -8.90 -25.93
CA THR A 342 -6.51 -9.15 -27.18
C THR A 342 -7.22 -10.16 -28.06
N ALA A 343 -7.85 -11.19 -27.49
CA ALA A 343 -8.65 -12.16 -28.27
C ALA A 343 -9.91 -11.52 -28.89
N GLU A 344 -10.46 -10.49 -28.25
CA GLU A 344 -11.58 -9.70 -28.77
C GLU A 344 -11.14 -8.73 -29.88
N ARG A 345 -9.86 -8.33 -29.96
CA ARG A 345 -9.36 -7.49 -31.06
C ARG A 345 -9.46 -8.19 -32.43
N ASP A 346 -9.35 -9.52 -32.45
CA ASP A 346 -9.46 -10.33 -33.67
C ASP A 346 -10.92 -10.59 -34.09
N ASN A 347 -11.91 -10.25 -33.24
CA ASN A 347 -13.33 -10.40 -33.53
C ASN A 347 -14.03 -9.05 -33.42
N THR A 348 -14.70 -8.60 -34.48
CA THR A 348 -15.39 -7.30 -34.61
C THR A 348 -16.57 -7.05 -33.62
N LEU A 349 -16.63 -7.69 -32.45
CA LEU A 349 -17.71 -7.64 -31.45
C LEU A 349 -17.26 -7.17 -30.03
N ALA A 350 -16.10 -6.54 -29.89
CA ALA A 350 -15.48 -6.16 -28.60
C ALA A 350 -16.25 -5.13 -27.73
N GLU A 351 -17.29 -4.46 -28.25
CA GLU A 351 -17.97 -3.36 -27.54
C GLU A 351 -18.71 -3.79 -26.26
N GLN A 352 -19.21 -5.03 -26.19
CA GLN A 352 -20.02 -5.50 -25.05
C GLN A 352 -19.20 -6.02 -23.87
N HIS A 353 -17.99 -6.55 -24.11
CA HIS A 353 -17.14 -7.11 -23.06
C HIS A 353 -16.25 -6.04 -22.38
N ILE A 354 -15.81 -5.02 -23.13
CA ILE A 354 -15.09 -3.86 -22.59
C ILE A 354 -15.90 -3.16 -21.48
N GLN A 355 -17.23 -3.09 -21.59
CA GLN A 355 -18.09 -2.49 -20.54
C GLN A 355 -18.09 -3.27 -19.22
N ASN A 356 -17.92 -4.59 -19.25
CA ASN A 356 -18.01 -5.44 -18.06
C ASN A 356 -16.72 -5.50 -17.25
N TYR A 357 -15.56 -5.45 -17.91
CA TYR A 357 -14.26 -5.58 -17.25
C TYR A 357 -13.53 -4.26 -17.01
N ARG A 358 -13.87 -3.17 -17.74
CA ARG A 358 -13.29 -1.83 -17.53
C ARG A 358 -13.28 -1.39 -16.07
N PRO A 359 -14.39 -1.50 -15.30
CA PRO A 359 -14.45 -0.92 -13.96
C PRO A 359 -13.49 -1.60 -12.98
N ALA A 360 -13.32 -2.93 -13.06
CA ALA A 360 -12.48 -3.69 -12.13
C ALA A 360 -10.98 -3.45 -12.38
N VAL A 361 -10.59 -3.33 -13.66
CA VAL A 361 -9.21 -3.05 -14.07
C VAL A 361 -8.84 -1.59 -13.79
N LEU A 362 -9.71 -0.63 -14.12
CA LEU A 362 -9.51 0.79 -13.79
C LEU A 362 -9.41 1.01 -12.28
N ALA A 363 -10.21 0.30 -11.47
CA ALA A 363 -10.16 0.39 -10.02
C ALA A 363 -8.81 -0.08 -9.43
N LYS A 364 -8.12 -1.03 -10.09
CA LYS A 364 -6.77 -1.48 -9.69
C LYS A 364 -5.66 -0.60 -10.27
N ALA A 365 -5.78 -0.12 -11.51
CA ALA A 365 -4.75 0.71 -12.15
C ALA A 365 -4.70 2.17 -11.63
N ILE A 366 -5.77 2.64 -10.98
CA ILE A 366 -5.88 3.99 -10.40
C ILE A 366 -5.56 4.02 -8.90
N ALA A 367 -5.56 2.86 -8.23
CA ALA A 367 -5.23 2.72 -6.81
C ALA A 367 -3.72 2.68 -6.58
#